data_AF-A0A6I0SKR7-F1
#
_entry.id   AF-A0A6I0SKR7-F1
#
_cell.length_a   1.000
_cell.length_b   1.000
_cell.length_c   1.000
_cell.angle_alpha   90.00
_cell.angle_beta   90.00
_cell.angle_gamma   90.00
#
_symmetry.space_group_name_H-M   'P 1'
#
loop_
_entity.id
_entity.type
_entity.pdbx_description
1 polymer ?
#
loop_
_entity_poly.entity_id
_entity_poly.type
_entity_poly.pdbx_seq_one_letter_code
_entity_poly.pdbx_strand_id
1 'polypeptide(L)' 'KDFETGIKTEQGEDRCIVAIEVNGEAKKFFTNSEEMKNILAQVKEMPDGFPFETTIKTETFGKGRTKYVFT' A
#
# COMPACT_ATOMS: atom_id res chain seq x y z
N LYS A 1 13.74 0.91 -3.08
CA LYS A 1 12.89 1.46 -2.01
C LYS A 1 11.53 0.82 -2.14
N ASP A 2 11.04 0.20 -1.07
CA ASP A 2 9.80 -0.57 -1.07
C ASP A 2 8.57 0.33 -1.01
N PHE A 3 8.66 1.48 -0.31
CA PHE A 3 7.64 2.52 -0.33
C PHE A 3 8.18 3.92 -0.01
N GLU A 4 7.41 4.94 -0.36
CA GLU A 4 7.66 6.37 -0.07
C GLU A 4 6.40 7.04 0.49
N THR A 5 6.55 7.85 1.53
CA THR A 5 5.46 8.59 2.20
C THR A 5 5.58 10.10 1.96
N GLY A 6 4.55 10.88 2.31
CA GLY A 6 4.59 12.34 2.18
C GLY A 6 4.51 12.84 0.73
N ILE A 7 4.05 12.00 -0.20
CA ILE A 7 4.03 12.35 -1.63
C ILE A 7 2.81 13.20 -1.95
N LYS A 8 3.04 14.37 -2.55
CA LYS A 8 1.98 15.21 -3.12
C LYS A 8 1.63 14.73 -4.53
N THR A 9 0.35 14.48 -4.77
CA THR A 9 -0.18 14.13 -6.10
C THR A 9 -1.34 15.06 -6.47
N GLU A 10 -1.79 15.01 -7.72
CA GLU A 10 -2.96 15.78 -8.17
C GLU A 10 -4.24 15.40 -7.41
N GLN A 11 -4.29 14.19 -6.85
CA GLN A 11 -5.42 13.65 -6.09
C GLN A 11 -5.30 13.91 -4.57
N GLY A 12 -4.28 14.61 -4.10
CA GLY A 12 -4.12 15.02 -2.71
C GLY A 12 -2.70 14.95 -2.18
N GLU A 13 -2.53 15.38 -0.95
CA GLU A 13 -1.25 15.40 -0.25
C GLU A 13 -1.06 14.13 0.61
N ASP A 14 0.17 13.94 1.11
CA ASP A 14 0.55 12.86 2.01
C ASP A 14 0.23 11.43 1.51
N ARG A 15 0.32 11.20 0.19
CA ARG A 15 0.15 9.87 -0.38
C ARG A 15 1.35 9.00 -0.05
N CYS A 16 1.07 7.70 0.09
CA CYS A 16 2.08 6.65 0.15
C CYS A 16 2.10 5.92 -1.20
N ILE A 17 3.29 5.77 -1.78
CA ILE A 17 3.53 4.98 -2.99
C ILE A 17 4.27 3.72 -2.57
N VAL A 18 3.72 2.56 -2.90
CA VAL A 18 4.30 1.25 -2.61
C VAL A 18 4.73 0.60 -3.93
N ALA A 19 5.96 0.08 -3.98
CA ALA A 19 6.39 -0.79 -5.06
C ALA A 19 5.81 -2.19 -4.84
N ILE A 20 5.09 -2.70 -5.83
CA ILE A 20 4.50 -4.04 -5.78
C ILE A 20 4.81 -4.81 -7.07
N GLU A 21 4.81 -6.13 -7.00
CA GLU A 21 4.80 -6.99 -8.17
C GLU A 21 3.44 -7.68 -8.26
N VAL A 22 2.82 -7.62 -9.43
CA VAL A 22 1.54 -8.30 -9.68
C VAL A 22 1.71 -9.13 -10.94
N ASN A 23 1.59 -10.46 -10.80
CA ASN A 23 1.78 -11.43 -11.89
C ASN A 23 3.12 -11.27 -12.63
N GLY A 24 4.22 -11.02 -11.90
CA GLY A 24 5.55 -10.80 -12.49
C GLY A 24 5.80 -9.39 -13.05
N GLU A 25 4.79 -8.51 -13.00
CA GLU A 25 4.94 -7.12 -13.46
C GLU A 25 5.12 -6.16 -12.28
N ALA A 26 6.20 -5.39 -12.31
CA ALA A 26 6.42 -4.29 -11.38
C ALA A 26 5.37 -3.17 -11.59
N LYS A 27 4.67 -2.81 -10.52
CA LYS A 27 3.64 -1.76 -10.49
C LYS A 27 3.85 -0.85 -9.28
N LYS A 28 3.13 0.28 -9.28
CA LYS A 28 3.05 1.19 -8.14
C LYS A 28 1.64 1.21 -7.59
N PHE A 29 1.52 1.04 -6.28
CA PHE A 29 0.25 1.14 -5.57
C PHE A 29 0.19 2.45 -4.78
N PHE A 30 -0.81 3.28 -5.08
CA PHE A 30 -1.02 4.56 -4.41
C PHE A 30 -2.08 4.40 -3.33
N THR A 31 -1.74 4.80 -2.10
CA THR A 31 -2.66 4.73 -0.97
C THR A 31 -2.58 5.97 -0.10
N ASN A 32 -3.69 6.32 0.54
CA ASN A 32 -3.73 7.27 1.67
C ASN A 32 -4.31 6.63 2.93
N SER A 33 -4.35 5.30 2.99
CA SER A 33 -4.84 4.58 4.16
C SER A 33 -3.83 4.68 5.30
N GLU A 34 -4.24 5.22 6.44
CA GLU A 34 -3.43 5.22 7.67
C GLU A 34 -3.09 3.80 8.12
N GLU A 35 -4.05 2.88 8.02
CA GLU A 35 -3.85 1.45 8.33
C GLU A 35 -2.70 0.87 7.49
N MET A 36 -2.67 1.16 6.19
CA MET A 36 -1.62 0.66 5.30
C MET A 36 -0.26 1.31 5.63
N LYS A 37 -0.24 2.62 5.88
CA LYS A 37 0.98 3.33 6.30
C LYS A 37 1.57 2.71 7.59
N ASN A 38 0.71 2.38 8.56
CA ASN A 38 1.12 1.76 9.82
C ASN A 38 1.65 0.33 9.64
N ILE A 39 1.05 -0.46 8.76
CA ILE A 39 1.56 -1.82 8.44
C ILE A 39 2.95 -1.70 7.80
N LEU A 40 3.11 -0.87 6.77
CA LEU A 40 4.40 -0.70 6.07
C LEU A 40 5.50 -0.19 7.00
N ALA A 41 5.17 0.71 7.93
CA ALA A 41 6.10 1.19 8.96
C ALA A 41 6.55 0.06 9.89
N GLN A 42 5.63 -0.78 10.37
CA GLN A 42 5.97 -1.94 11.21
C GLN A 42 6.83 -2.96 10.47
N VAL A 43 6.47 -3.29 9.23
CA VAL A 43 7.23 -4.23 8.40
C VAL A 43 8.64 -3.71 8.13
N LYS A 44 8.81 -2.40 7.92
CA LYS A 44 10.13 -1.78 7.70
C LYS A 44 11.08 -1.97 8.89
N GLU A 45 10.55 -2.01 10.11
CA GLU A 45 11.36 -2.22 11.33
C GLU A 45 11.68 -3.70 11.55
N MET A 46 11.11 -4.63 10.77
CA MET A 46 11.44 -6.06 10.84
C MET A 46 12.73 -6.35 10.06
N PRO A 47 13.65 -7.18 10.59
CA PRO A 47 14.94 -7.48 9.96
C PRO A 47 14.85 -7.98 8.51
N ASP A 48 13.80 -8.71 8.17
CA ASP A 48 13.51 -9.25 6.83
C ASP A 48 12.07 -8.93 6.39
N GLY A 49 11.59 -7.73 6.74
CA GLY A 49 10.20 -7.36 6.45
C GLY A 49 9.89 -7.18 4.97
N PHE A 50 10.88 -6.83 4.15
CA PHE A 50 10.72 -6.66 2.70
C PHE A 50 11.78 -7.44 1.90
N PRO A 51 11.41 -8.00 0.73
CA PRO A 51 10.05 -8.09 0.17
C PRO A 51 9.20 -9.16 0.89
N PHE A 52 7.87 -9.04 0.81
CA PHE A 52 6.95 -10.08 1.28
C PHE A 52 5.82 -10.31 0.27
N GLU A 53 5.30 -11.53 0.26
CA GLU A 53 4.12 -11.90 -0.53
C GLU A 53 2.86 -11.74 0.33
N THR A 54 1.80 -11.16 -0.26
CA THR A 54 0.51 -10.97 0.41
C THR A 54 -0.60 -10.98 -0.62
N THR A 55 -1.81 -11.30 -0.18
CA THR A 55 -3.01 -11.17 -1.02
C THR A 55 -3.69 -9.84 -0.75
N ILE A 56 -3.84 -9.02 -1.80
CA ILE A 56 -4.66 -7.81 -1.76
C ILE A 56 -6.10 -8.16 -2.15
N LYS A 57 -7.04 -8.04 -1.19
CA LYS A 57 -8.47 -8.23 -1.41
C LYS A 57 -9.18 -6.89 -1.57
N THR A 58 -10.11 -6.82 -2.51
CA THR A 58 -11.04 -5.69 -2.64
C THR A 58 -12.33 -5.99 -1.89
N GLU A 59 -12.67 -5.15 -0.93
CA GLU A 59 -13.95 -5.21 -0.22
C GLU A 59 -14.78 -3.97 -0.55
N THR A 60 -16.01 -4.19 -1.02
CA THR A 60 -16.94 -3.08 -1.24
C THR A 60 -17.52 -2.65 0.10
N PHE A 61 -17.38 -1.37 0.44
CA PHE A 61 -17.92 -0.79 1.65
C PHE A 61 -18.71 0.50 1.37
N GLY A 62 -19.87 0.63 2.01
CA GLY A 62 -20.75 1.77 1.82
C GLY A 62 -21.18 1.97 0.35
N LYS A 63 -21.68 3.17 0.01
CA LYS A 63 -22.22 3.57 -1.31
C LYS A 63 -21.20 3.45 -2.46
N GLY A 64 -20.84 2.23 -2.86
CA GLY A 64 -19.97 1.93 -3.99
C GLY A 64 -18.48 2.26 -3.79
N ARG A 65 -18.00 2.35 -2.54
CA ARG A 65 -16.57 2.57 -2.28
C ARG A 65 -15.86 1.22 -2.10
N THR A 66 -14.59 1.17 -2.45
CA THR A 66 -13.76 -0.05 -2.32
C THR A 66 -12.64 0.20 -1.32
N LYS A 67 -12.49 -0.72 -0.38
CA LYS A 67 -11.32 -0.83 0.50
C LYS A 67 -10.41 -1.94 -0.04
N TYR A 68 -9.10 -1.74 0.04
CA TYR A 68 -8.11 -2.78 -0.21
C TYR A 68 -7.60 -3.31 1.14
N VAL A 69 -7.66 -4.62 1.33
CA VAL A 69 -7.24 -5.32 2.55
C VAL A 69 -6.10 -6.26 2.20
N PHE A 70 -5.02 -6.21 2.97
CA PHE A 70 -3.85 -7.07 2.78
C PHE A 70 -3.98 -8.23 3.78
N THR A 71 -3.84 -9.46 3.29
CA THR A 71 -3.96 -10.71 4.07
C THR A 71 -2.82 -11.66 3.79
#